data_AF-A0A7K4EZU4-F1
#
_entry.id   AF-A0A7K4EZU4-F1
#
_cell.length_a   1.000
_cell.length_b   1.000
_cell.length_c   1.000
_cell.angle_alpha   90.00
_cell.angle_beta   90.00
_cell.angle_gamma   90.00
#
_symmetry.space_group_name_H-M   'P 1'
#
loop_
_entity.id
_entity.type
_entity.pdbx_description
1 polymer ?
#
loop_
_entity_poly.entity_id
_entity_poly.type
_entity_poly.pdbx_seq_one_letter_code
_entity_poly.pdbx_strand_id
1 'polypeptide(L)'
;MSKKRSVFLILVLIFSSYSGLDFVYAHSMFNSAEQSLGDYRVQVATAPEFPQIDEPSQFLIKVTQGFEYEEVDSFTMGLRIYYNDQQVDAIPPTLVNGAHWDFDYTWKNIGNHIVKVDLYDMKDSDEILTYTFNMGTQSPFGIIFIAAITTGALVMVGVMLYIYIPRIFKKSKQ
;
A
#
# COMPACT_ATOMS: atom_id res chain seq x y z
N MET A 1 24.50 -34.45 -22.23
CA MET A 1 24.79 -33.66 -20.99
C MET A 1 24.01 -32.34 -20.89
N SER A 2 23.67 -31.66 -21.99
CA SER A 2 23.00 -30.34 -21.96
C SER A 2 21.62 -30.34 -21.29
N LYS A 3 20.77 -31.35 -21.55
CA LYS A 3 19.42 -31.45 -20.95
C LYS A 3 19.41 -31.54 -19.41
N LYS A 4 20.36 -32.28 -18.82
CA LYS A 4 20.46 -32.42 -17.35
C LYS A 4 20.97 -31.14 -16.68
N ARG A 5 21.89 -30.41 -17.35
CA ARG A 5 22.38 -29.11 -16.89
C ARG A 5 21.30 -28.02 -16.93
N SER A 6 20.43 -28.04 -17.93
CA SER A 6 19.35 -27.05 -18.08
C SER A 6 18.26 -27.22 -17.00
N VAL A 7 17.86 -28.46 -16.67
CA VAL A 7 16.90 -28.71 -15.58
C VAL A 7 17.47 -28.32 -14.22
N PHE A 8 18.76 -28.57 -13.99
CA PHE A 8 19.44 -28.16 -12.76
C PHE A 8 19.51 -26.63 -12.61
N LEU A 9 19.82 -25.92 -13.70
CA LEU A 9 19.82 -24.45 -13.74
C LEU A 9 18.44 -23.85 -13.43
N ILE A 10 17.38 -24.44 -13.97
CA ILE A 10 16.00 -24.00 -13.69
C ILE A 10 15.65 -24.24 -12.22
N LEU A 11 16.05 -25.38 -11.64
CA LEU A 11 15.79 -25.67 -10.23
C LEU A 11 16.54 -24.71 -9.29
N VAL A 12 17.80 -24.40 -9.61
CA VAL A 12 18.60 -23.42 -8.86
C VAL A 12 17.99 -22.02 -8.96
N LEU A 13 17.50 -21.61 -10.13
CA LEU A 13 16.83 -20.33 -10.30
C LEU A 13 15.56 -20.22 -9.45
N ILE A 14 14.73 -21.28 -9.42
CA ILE A 14 13.49 -21.33 -8.62
C ILE A 14 13.77 -21.30 -7.11
N PHE A 15 14.84 -21.96 -6.65
CA PHE A 15 15.24 -21.91 -5.24
C PHE A 15 15.97 -20.62 -4.86
N SER A 16 16.71 -19.98 -5.77
CA SER A 16 17.36 -18.69 -5.51
C SER A 16 16.38 -17.52 -5.41
N SER A 17 15.17 -17.65 -5.95
CA SER A 17 14.09 -16.68 -5.72
C SER A 17 13.44 -16.79 -4.34
N TYR A 18 13.83 -17.75 -3.50
CA TYR A 18 13.53 -17.74 -2.06
C TYR A 18 14.49 -16.78 -1.34
N SER A 19 14.46 -15.51 -1.74
CA SER A 19 15.00 -14.44 -0.91
C SER A 19 14.01 -14.25 0.23
N GLY A 20 14.43 -14.50 1.47
CA GLY A 20 13.67 -14.05 2.63
C GLY A 20 13.30 -12.60 2.41
N LEU A 21 12.00 -12.31 2.38
CA LEU A 21 11.49 -10.98 2.11
C LEU A 21 11.76 -10.12 3.35
N ASP A 22 12.99 -9.65 3.49
CA ASP A 22 13.27 -8.47 4.29
C ASP A 22 12.69 -7.30 3.50
N PHE A 23 11.46 -6.94 3.82
CA PHE A 23 10.76 -5.79 3.29
C PHE A 23 11.45 -4.50 3.77
N VAL A 24 12.59 -4.17 3.18
CA VAL A 24 13.12 -2.81 3.24
C VAL A 24 12.28 -1.97 2.28
N TYR A 25 11.21 -1.38 2.81
CA TYR A 25 10.23 -0.58 2.08
C TYR A 25 10.84 0.79 1.74
N ALA A 26 11.52 0.86 0.59
CA ALA A 26 11.87 2.12 -0.08
C ALA A 26 11.13 2.20 -1.43
N HIS A 27 9.83 1.92 -1.42
CA HIS A 27 8.94 2.06 -2.57
C HIS A 27 8.24 3.42 -2.55
N SER A 28 8.08 4.03 -3.72
CA SER A 28 7.07 5.09 -3.93
C SER A 28 5.73 4.54 -3.44
N MET A 29 5.15 5.17 -2.42
CA MET A 29 3.99 4.67 -1.70
C MET A 29 2.78 4.56 -2.65
N PHE A 30 2.24 3.36 -2.88
CA PHE A 30 1.03 3.17 -3.68
C PHE A 30 -0.24 3.56 -2.92
N ASN A 31 -0.14 3.89 -1.62
CA ASN A 31 -1.22 4.51 -0.86
C ASN A 31 -1.04 6.01 -0.60
N SER A 32 0.01 6.64 -1.13
CA SER A 32 0.15 8.08 -1.00
C SER A 32 -0.69 8.77 -2.06
N ALA A 33 -1.70 9.51 -1.63
CA ALA A 33 -2.45 10.40 -2.52
C ALA A 33 -2.02 11.84 -2.23
N GLU A 34 -1.84 12.63 -3.28
CA GLU A 34 -1.52 14.06 -3.15
C GLU A 34 -2.53 14.91 -3.88
N GLN A 35 -2.82 16.07 -3.29
CA GLN A 35 -3.67 17.08 -3.91
C GLN A 35 -3.11 18.46 -3.58
N SER A 36 -3.10 19.34 -4.58
CA SER A 36 -2.70 20.74 -4.44
C SER A 36 -3.92 21.63 -4.60
N LEU A 37 -4.09 22.59 -3.69
CA LEU A 37 -5.16 23.57 -3.70
C LEU A 37 -4.62 24.90 -3.16
N GLY A 38 -4.82 25.97 -3.92
CA GLY A 38 -4.12 27.23 -3.66
C GLY A 38 -2.60 27.05 -3.77
N ASP A 39 -1.87 27.64 -2.83
CA ASP A 39 -0.40 27.49 -2.71
C ASP A 39 0.01 26.30 -1.84
N TYR A 40 -0.95 25.47 -1.40
CA TYR A 40 -0.68 24.37 -0.47
C TYR A 40 -0.91 23.01 -1.13
N ARG A 41 -0.02 22.07 -0.81
CA ARG A 41 -0.12 20.67 -1.19
C ARG A 41 -0.21 19.82 0.07
N VAL A 42 -1.18 18.92 0.07
CA VAL A 42 -1.37 17.90 1.12
C VAL A 42 -1.12 16.54 0.50
N GLN A 43 -0.28 15.75 1.16
CA GLN A 43 -0.03 14.34 0.86
C GLN A 43 -0.53 13.52 2.04
N VAL A 44 -1.25 12.44 1.75
CA VAL A 44 -1.76 11.51 2.77
C VAL A 44 -1.36 10.10 2.44
N ALA A 45 -1.05 9.30 3.45
CA ALA A 45 -0.76 7.88 3.34
C ALA A 45 -1.12 7.14 4.63
N THR A 46 -1.02 5.82 4.61
CA THR A 46 -1.17 4.96 5.80
C THR A 46 0.00 4.00 5.99
N ALA A 47 0.21 3.53 7.22
CA ALA A 47 1.11 2.42 7.52
C ALA A 47 0.39 1.40 8.42
N PRO A 48 0.21 0.13 7.98
CA PRO A 48 0.63 -0.44 6.71
C PRO A 48 -0.10 0.18 5.51
N GLU A 49 0.45 -0.08 4.32
CA GLU A 49 -0.03 0.48 3.05
C GLU A 49 -1.52 0.20 2.81
N PHE A 50 -1.95 -1.00 3.18
CA PHE A 50 -3.34 -1.41 3.25
C PHE A 50 -3.68 -1.67 4.72
N PRO A 51 -4.36 -0.74 5.39
CA PRO A 51 -4.76 -0.92 6.77
C PRO A 51 -5.65 -2.15 6.96
N GLN A 52 -5.40 -2.90 8.04
CA GLN A 52 -6.27 -4.01 8.43
C GLN A 52 -7.45 -3.47 9.23
N ILE A 53 -8.58 -4.15 9.11
CA ILE A 53 -9.78 -3.78 9.86
C ILE A 53 -9.60 -4.19 11.32
N ASP A 54 -10.00 -3.30 12.22
CA ASP A 54 -9.89 -3.48 13.66
C ASP A 54 -8.46 -3.66 14.20
N GLU A 55 -7.44 -3.39 13.37
CA GLU A 55 -6.05 -3.32 13.81
C GLU A 55 -5.53 -1.87 13.75
N PRO A 56 -4.56 -1.51 14.61
CA PRO A 56 -3.91 -0.21 14.54
C PRO A 56 -3.24 0.00 13.18
N SER A 57 -3.48 1.17 12.59
CA SER A 57 -2.70 1.69 11.47
C SER A 57 -2.28 3.13 11.78
N GLN A 58 -1.22 3.61 11.18
CA GLN A 58 -0.85 5.02 11.22
C GLN A 58 -1.41 5.72 10.00
N PHE A 59 -2.00 6.89 10.21
CA PHE A 59 -2.30 7.86 9.18
C PHE A 59 -1.15 8.86 9.13
N LEU A 60 -0.62 9.11 7.94
CA LEU A 60 0.56 9.93 7.71
C LEU A 60 0.15 11.09 6.82
N ILE A 61 0.41 12.33 7.24
CA ILE A 61 0.06 13.52 6.49
C ILE A 61 1.28 14.42 6.36
N LYS A 62 1.52 14.93 5.16
CA LYS A 62 2.53 15.96 4.89
C LYS A 62 1.90 17.18 4.23
N VAL A 63 2.27 18.36 4.71
CA VAL A 63 1.83 19.65 4.15
C VAL A 63 3.04 20.44 3.66
N THR A 64 2.98 20.89 2.41
CA THR A 64 4.02 21.73 1.79
C THR A 64 3.40 22.95 1.11
N GLN A 65 4.17 24.02 0.96
CA GLN A 65 3.76 25.27 0.33
C GLN A 65 4.60 25.59 -0.92
N GLY A 66 3.95 26.23 -1.90
CA GLY A 66 4.57 26.78 -3.10
C GLY A 66 5.01 25.72 -4.12
N PHE A 67 5.64 26.20 -5.20
CA PHE A 67 6.14 25.35 -6.29
C PHE A 67 7.40 24.55 -5.91
N GLU A 68 8.18 25.04 -4.94
CA GLU A 68 9.42 24.42 -4.47
C GLU A 68 9.18 23.37 -3.37
N TYR A 69 7.91 23.11 -3.00
CA TYR A 69 7.52 22.13 -1.98
C TYR A 69 8.14 22.40 -0.61
N GLU A 70 8.18 23.66 -0.20
CA GLU A 70 8.71 24.06 1.10
C GLU A 70 7.83 23.50 2.22
N GLU A 71 8.46 22.91 3.24
CA GLU A 71 7.75 22.39 4.40
C GLU A 71 7.22 23.55 5.25
N VAL A 72 5.95 23.46 5.67
CA VAL A 72 5.35 24.47 6.54
C VAL A 72 5.81 24.32 7.99
N ASP A 73 5.95 25.44 8.70
CA ASP A 73 6.38 25.42 10.11
C ASP A 73 5.32 24.84 11.06
N SER A 74 4.04 25.04 10.74
CA SER A 74 2.89 24.50 11.49
C SER A 74 1.62 24.62 10.67
N PHE A 75 0.60 23.84 11.01
CA PHE A 75 -0.71 23.95 10.39
C PHE A 75 -1.83 23.47 11.30
N THR A 76 -3.05 23.93 11.06
CA THR A 76 -4.25 23.43 11.73
C THR A 76 -5.07 22.59 10.76
N MET A 77 -5.38 21.34 11.13
CA MET A 77 -6.06 20.40 10.23
C MET A 77 -7.11 19.56 10.94
N GLY A 78 -8.24 19.34 10.26
CA GLY A 78 -9.30 18.42 10.67
C GLY A 78 -9.56 17.37 9.59
N LEU A 79 -10.09 16.21 9.98
CA LEU A 79 -10.42 15.13 9.04
C LEU A 79 -11.87 14.70 9.19
N ARG A 80 -12.49 14.33 8.07
CA ARG A 80 -13.80 13.68 8.03
C ARG A 80 -13.72 12.44 7.16
N ILE A 81 -14.16 11.32 7.69
CA ILE A 81 -14.01 10.00 7.05
C ILE A 81 -15.40 9.51 6.67
N TYR A 82 -15.57 9.20 5.40
CA TYR A 82 -16.83 8.74 4.83
C TYR A 82 -16.69 7.32 4.28
N TYR A 83 -17.73 6.52 4.50
CA TYR A 83 -17.90 5.19 3.92
C TYR A 83 -19.30 5.08 3.34
N ASN A 84 -19.43 4.69 2.06
CA ASN A 84 -20.70 4.66 1.34
C ASN A 84 -21.52 5.97 1.49
N ASP A 85 -20.86 7.11 1.25
CA ASP A 85 -21.42 8.47 1.35
C ASP A 85 -21.91 8.89 2.75
N GLN A 86 -21.75 8.04 3.76
CA GLN A 86 -22.05 8.36 5.15
C GLN A 86 -20.77 8.72 5.91
N GLN A 87 -20.77 9.82 6.66
CA GLN A 87 -19.68 10.14 7.56
C GLN A 87 -19.67 9.11 8.70
N VAL A 88 -18.57 8.36 8.81
CA VAL A 88 -18.38 7.32 9.82
C VAL A 88 -17.48 7.77 10.96
N ASP A 89 -16.59 8.73 10.71
CA ASP A 89 -15.71 9.28 11.74
C ASP A 89 -15.28 10.73 11.42
N ALA A 90 -14.76 11.43 12.42
CA ALA A 90 -14.14 12.75 12.27
C ALA A 90 -13.08 13.01 13.33
N ILE A 91 -11.99 13.64 12.90
CA ILE A 91 -10.94 14.15 13.78
C ILE A 91 -11.08 15.67 13.83
N PRO A 92 -11.24 16.26 15.01
CA PRO A 92 -11.43 17.70 15.14
C PRO A 92 -10.18 18.46 14.67
N PRO A 93 -10.35 19.74 14.27
CA PRO A 93 -9.22 20.60 13.94
C PRO A 93 -8.16 20.59 15.03
N THR A 94 -6.94 20.21 14.66
CA THR A 94 -5.80 20.04 15.56
C THR A 94 -4.63 20.86 15.04
N LEU A 95 -3.99 21.62 15.93
CA LEU A 95 -2.76 22.34 15.63
C LEU A 95 -1.58 21.35 15.64
N VAL A 96 -0.85 21.29 14.54
CA VAL A 96 0.34 20.46 14.35
C VAL A 96 1.56 21.37 14.22
N ASN A 97 2.60 21.08 15.00
CA ASN A 97 3.89 21.73 14.87
C ASN A 97 4.75 20.94 13.87
N GLY A 98 5.25 21.62 12.85
CA GLY A 98 5.95 21.03 11.70
C GLY A 98 5.03 20.71 10.52
N ALA A 99 5.64 20.21 9.45
CA ALA A 99 4.97 19.89 8.18
C ALA A 99 4.35 18.48 8.13
N HIS A 100 4.55 17.66 9.15
CA HIS A 100 4.13 16.26 9.18
C HIS A 100 3.20 16.00 10.35
N TRP A 101 2.12 15.26 10.12
CA TRP A 101 1.19 14.81 11.15
C TRP A 101 0.94 13.31 11.02
N ASP A 102 1.50 12.58 11.97
CA ASP A 102 1.36 11.14 12.06
C ASP A 102 0.56 10.78 13.30
N PHE A 103 -0.48 9.96 13.15
CA PHE A 103 -1.32 9.53 14.27
C PHE A 103 -1.92 8.15 14.03
N ASP A 104 -2.24 7.45 15.12
CA ASP A 104 -2.88 6.14 15.06
C ASP A 104 -4.37 6.26 14.71
N TYR A 105 -4.82 5.43 13.78
CA TYR A 105 -6.21 5.33 13.35
C TYR A 105 -6.59 3.86 13.10
N THR A 106 -7.78 3.45 13.55
CA THR A 106 -8.29 2.09 13.38
C THR A 106 -9.48 2.08 12.44
N TRP A 107 -9.33 1.44 11.28
CA TRP A 107 -10.38 1.34 10.29
C TRP A 107 -11.41 0.29 10.69
N LYS A 108 -12.71 0.62 10.54
CA LYS A 108 -13.83 -0.23 10.97
C LYS A 108 -14.57 -0.91 9.83
N ASN A 109 -14.46 -0.39 8.61
CA ASN A 109 -15.18 -0.91 7.45
C ASN A 109 -14.20 -1.38 6.38
N ILE A 110 -14.52 -2.48 5.70
CA ILE A 110 -13.71 -3.00 4.59
C ILE A 110 -14.04 -2.21 3.32
N GLY A 111 -13.00 -1.78 2.61
CA GLY A 111 -13.08 -1.25 1.25
C GLY A 111 -12.62 0.19 1.16
N ASN A 112 -13.25 0.94 0.28
CA ASN A 112 -12.88 2.31 0.00
C ASN A 112 -13.56 3.31 0.95
N HIS A 113 -12.79 4.27 1.43
CA HIS A 113 -13.25 5.41 2.21
C HIS A 113 -12.91 6.71 1.49
N ILE A 114 -13.77 7.71 1.64
CA ILE A 114 -13.47 9.07 1.22
C ILE A 114 -13.02 9.84 2.46
N VAL A 115 -11.76 10.27 2.47
CA VAL A 115 -11.21 11.09 3.55
C VAL A 115 -11.16 12.53 3.07
N LYS A 116 -11.91 13.40 3.73
CA LYS A 116 -11.83 14.84 3.52
C LYS A 116 -10.91 15.44 4.57
N VAL A 117 -9.89 16.15 4.12
CA VAL A 117 -8.90 16.81 4.96
C VAL A 117 -9.13 18.31 4.83
N ASP A 118 -9.46 18.94 5.94
CA ASP A 118 -9.76 20.37 6.01
C ASP A 118 -8.55 21.08 6.62
N LEU A 119 -7.90 21.94 5.84
CA LEU A 119 -6.76 22.74 6.26
C LEU A 119 -7.24 24.18 6.56
N TYR A 120 -6.95 24.64 7.78
CA TYR A 120 -7.50 25.87 8.37
C TYR A 120 -6.45 26.95 8.54
N ASP A 121 -6.87 28.21 8.51
CA ASP A 121 -6.08 29.39 8.90
C ASP A 121 -4.72 29.47 8.18
N MET A 122 -4.72 29.12 6.89
CA MET A 122 -3.52 29.17 6.06
C MET A 122 -3.20 30.60 5.63
N LYS A 123 -1.91 30.91 5.52
CA LYS A 123 -1.44 32.22 5.07
C LYS A 123 -1.95 32.44 3.64
N ASP A 124 -2.55 33.61 3.40
CA ASP A 124 -3.12 34.01 2.11
C ASP A 124 -4.41 33.26 1.68
N SER A 125 -5.06 32.52 2.58
CA SER A 125 -6.39 31.92 2.35
C SER A 125 -7.35 32.21 3.51
N ASP A 126 -8.40 33.00 3.23
CA ASP A 126 -9.51 33.25 4.17
C ASP A 126 -10.53 32.09 4.19
N GLU A 127 -10.34 31.08 3.34
CA GLU A 127 -11.24 29.93 3.18
C GLU A 127 -10.60 28.64 3.71
N ILE A 128 -11.44 27.70 4.13
CA ILE A 128 -10.98 26.36 4.52
C ILE A 128 -10.64 25.59 3.25
N LEU A 129 -9.40 25.13 3.13
CA LEU A 129 -8.94 24.32 2.01
C LEU A 129 -9.30 22.85 2.27
N THR A 130 -10.37 22.36 1.62
CA THR A 130 -10.81 20.96 1.73
C THR A 130 -10.20 20.10 0.62
N TYR A 131 -9.34 19.16 1.00
CA TYR A 131 -8.78 18.12 0.15
C TYR A 131 -9.61 16.84 0.27
N THR A 132 -9.69 16.05 -0.79
CA THR A 132 -10.48 14.80 -0.82
C THR A 132 -9.63 13.67 -1.35
N PHE A 133 -9.46 12.63 -0.53
CA PHE A 133 -8.64 11.47 -0.82
C PHE A 133 -9.46 10.20 -0.77
N ASN A 134 -9.07 9.25 -1.62
CA ASN A 134 -9.65 7.92 -1.70
C ASN A 134 -8.71 6.95 -0.98
N MET A 135 -9.16 6.37 0.13
CA MET A 135 -8.34 5.53 1.00
C MET A 135 -8.94 4.12 1.05
N GLY A 136 -8.21 3.17 0.49
CA GLY A 136 -8.57 1.76 0.53
C GLY A 136 -7.99 1.05 1.75
N THR A 137 -8.83 0.35 2.50
CA THR A 137 -8.38 -0.66 3.47
C THR A 137 -8.13 -1.98 2.74
N GLN A 138 -7.74 -3.05 3.46
CA GLN A 138 -7.60 -4.40 2.87
C GLN A 138 -8.63 -4.69 1.78
N SER A 139 -8.12 -5.04 0.61
CA SER A 139 -8.94 -5.59 -0.45
C SER A 139 -8.87 -7.11 -0.40
N PRO A 140 -10.01 -7.84 -0.36
CA PRO A 140 -10.01 -9.30 -0.53
C PRO A 140 -9.36 -9.70 -1.87
N PHE A 141 -9.25 -8.77 -2.82
CA PHE A 141 -8.55 -8.97 -4.09
C PHE A 141 -7.08 -9.34 -3.93
N GLY A 142 -6.35 -8.75 -2.96
CA GLY A 142 -4.92 -9.05 -2.78
C GLY A 142 -4.68 -10.51 -2.41
N ILE A 143 -5.47 -11.02 -1.46
CA ILE A 143 -5.42 -12.43 -1.03
C ILE A 143 -5.82 -13.35 -2.19
N ILE A 144 -6.90 -13.02 -2.91
CA ILE A 144 -7.37 -13.80 -4.06
C ILE A 144 -6.33 -13.82 -5.18
N PHE A 145 -5.67 -12.69 -5.46
CA PHE A 145 -4.66 -12.56 -6.49
C PHE A 145 -3.42 -13.40 -6.19
N ILE A 146 -2.91 -13.32 -4.96
CA ILE A 146 -1.78 -14.15 -4.50
C ILE A 146 -2.17 -15.63 -4.58
N ALA A 147 -3.35 -16.00 -4.05
CA ALA A 147 -3.84 -17.37 -4.10
C ALA A 147 -3.95 -17.90 -5.53
N ALA A 148 -4.44 -17.09 -6.48
CA ALA A 148 -4.56 -17.45 -7.89
C ALA A 148 -3.19 -17.70 -8.53
N ILE A 149 -2.21 -16.80 -8.32
CA ILE A 149 -0.86 -16.96 -8.86
C ILE A 149 -0.16 -18.18 -8.24
N THR A 150 -0.24 -18.35 -6.92
CA THR A 150 0.33 -19.51 -6.22
C THR A 150 -0.28 -20.82 -6.72
N THR A 151 -1.61 -20.86 -6.88
CA THR A 151 -2.30 -22.04 -7.42
C THR A 151 -1.83 -22.36 -8.84
N GLY A 152 -1.74 -21.34 -9.71
CA GLY A 152 -1.23 -21.50 -11.07
C GLY A 152 0.20 -22.05 -11.10
N ALA A 153 1.09 -21.53 -10.26
CA ALA A 153 2.46 -22.00 -10.14
C ALA A 153 2.53 -23.46 -9.65
N LEU A 154 1.76 -23.83 -8.63
CA LEU A 154 1.73 -25.19 -8.10
C LEU A 154 1.21 -26.21 -9.12
N VAL A 155 0.16 -25.86 -9.89
CA VAL A 155 -0.35 -26.72 -10.96
C VAL A 155 0.72 -26.94 -12.03
N MET A 156 1.42 -25.89 -12.45
CA MET A 156 2.49 -25.99 -13.44
C MET A 156 3.63 -26.90 -12.96
N VAL A 157 4.05 -26.76 -11.70
CA VAL A 157 5.06 -27.63 -11.08
C VAL A 157 4.56 -29.08 -11.04
N GLY A 158 3.31 -29.31 -10.62
CA GLY A 158 2.70 -30.64 -10.58
C GLY A 158 2.70 -31.34 -11.95
N VAL A 159 2.32 -30.62 -13.01
CA VAL A 159 2.34 -31.13 -14.39
C VAL A 159 3.77 -31.47 -14.84
N MET A 160 4.74 -30.61 -14.55
CA MET A 160 6.15 -30.87 -14.88
C MET A 160 6.68 -32.11 -14.16
N LEU A 161 6.41 -32.25 -12.86
CA LEU A 161 6.81 -33.42 -12.10
C LEU A 161 6.16 -34.69 -12.69
N TYR A 162 4.86 -34.67 -12.98
CA TYR A 162 4.16 -35.80 -13.57
C TYR A 162 4.75 -36.25 -14.92
N ILE A 163 5.14 -35.32 -15.79
CA ILE A 163 5.71 -35.65 -17.11
C ILE A 163 7.16 -36.13 -17.02
N TYR A 164 7.99 -35.48 -16.20
CA TYR A 164 9.44 -35.69 -16.22
C TYR A 164 9.93 -36.73 -15.21
N ILE A 165 9.28 -36.88 -14.05
CA ILE A 165 9.69 -37.87 -13.03
C ILE A 165 9.70 -39.30 -13.58
N PRO A 166 8.63 -39.81 -14.25
CA PRO A 166 8.62 -41.17 -14.76
C PRO A 166 9.71 -41.42 -15.81
N ARG A 167 10.09 -40.40 -16.59
CA ARG A 167 11.15 -40.48 -17.60
C ARG A 167 12.54 -40.55 -16.99
N ILE A 168 12.75 -39.98 -15.80
CA ILE A 168 14.01 -40.07 -15.05
C ILE A 168 14.15 -41.48 -14.47
N PHE A 169 13.09 -42.01 -13.83
CA PHE A 169 13.12 -43.35 -13.25
C PHE A 169 13.19 -44.48 -14.30
N LYS A 170 12.57 -44.33 -15.48
CA LYS A 170 12.71 -45.31 -16.57
C LYS A 170 14.13 -45.39 -17.15
N LYS A 171 14.93 -44.33 -17.04
CA LYS A 171 16.33 -44.31 -17.50
C LYS A 171 17.32 -44.88 -16.49
N SER A 172 16.93 -45.17 -15.25
CA SER A 172 17.83 -45.76 -14.24
C SER A 172 17.72 -47.28 -14.13
N LYS A 173 16.82 -47.92 -14.90
CA LYS A 173 16.62 -49.38 -14.94
C LYS A 173 17.19 -50.05 -16.20
N GLN A 174 17.77 -49.28 -17.13
CA GLN A 174 18.63 -49.76 -18.21
C GLN A 174 20.07 -49.39 -17.89
#